data_AF-A0A3D1DNW8-F1
#
_entry.id   AF-A0A3D1DNW8-F1
#
_cell.length_a   1.000
_cell.length_b   1.000
_cell.length_c   1.000
_cell.angle_alpha   90.00
_cell.angle_beta   90.00
_cell.angle_gamma   90.00
#
_symmetry.space_group_name_H-M   'P 1'
#
loop_
_entity.id
_entity.type
_entity.pdbx_description
1 polymer ?
#
loop_
_entity_poly.entity_id
_entity_poly.type
_entity_poly.pdbx_seq_one_letter_code
_entity_poly.pdbx_strand_id
1 'polypeptide(L)'
;SLPVTLKVWKVAMPPRNIVHCTGYSSGVGFINGLSGNPDKDEAYKKRLHAYLANMAETRLDSLAISVNKFSIYDPVKINGKPLQAVLKSDSSLLKGDTLPQVDFSYYDSFFAIATKYGFKSISFMGPQALFIGPLACLGKEVTVDTPEGRRCAVWLAGEWRKYLQKQGFKAVWAKENDEIKPEEIPSYNKICDIFKEGGWRTYTTWTGTIPKSPDLIRKVNKNAEQWQMQLLSLDIFRNLVAKQPQLIDRKDEVWFYGGGNGVYRFSYLYVRLYGWLAGYYDTDGFAWYVYCDWHKNETIAVLKDGVVYSTPALEGLRDAIEDAQLYAMLNRKLLPRADKRQWTPSKYSHGLVARGGGVPLPLEKLTYGAYVFYGFRSPTPDTVRQAKAKLLRTLEK
;
A
#
# COMPACT_ATOMS: atom_id res chain seq x y z
N SER A 1 -39.77 -19.44 2.01
CA SER A 1 -38.70 -18.71 2.74
C SER A 1 -37.47 -19.60 2.80
N LEU A 2 -36.27 -19.06 2.61
CA LEU A 2 -35.04 -19.81 2.87
C LEU A 2 -34.74 -19.70 4.38
N PRO A 3 -34.64 -20.80 5.14
CA PRO A 3 -34.27 -20.72 6.54
C PRO A 3 -32.81 -20.24 6.67
N VAL A 4 -32.61 -19.10 7.34
CA VAL A 4 -31.27 -18.55 7.61
C VAL A 4 -30.98 -18.72 9.09
N THR A 5 -29.86 -19.39 9.41
CA THR A 5 -29.34 -19.48 10.78
C THR A 5 -28.05 -18.67 10.88
N LEU A 6 -28.02 -17.69 11.78
CA LEU A 6 -26.86 -16.86 12.06
C LEU A 6 -26.22 -17.29 13.39
N LYS A 7 -24.92 -17.63 13.36
CA LYS A 7 -24.12 -17.81 14.58
C LYS A 7 -23.27 -16.57 14.82
N VAL A 8 -23.46 -15.92 15.97
CA VAL A 8 -22.61 -14.82 16.44
C VAL A 8 -21.55 -15.39 17.39
N TRP A 9 -20.29 -15.14 17.07
CA TRP A 9 -19.14 -15.55 17.88
C TRP A 9 -18.78 -14.42 18.86
N LYS A 10 -18.36 -14.75 20.09
CA LYS A 10 -17.83 -13.81 21.10
C LYS A 10 -16.39 -13.37 20.75
N VAL A 11 -16.19 -12.93 19.52
CA VAL A 11 -14.91 -12.43 19.00
C VAL A 11 -15.17 -11.05 18.41
N ALA A 12 -14.50 -10.02 18.95
CA ALA A 12 -14.58 -8.67 18.43
C ALA A 12 -13.43 -8.39 17.46
N MET A 13 -13.75 -7.86 16.29
CA MET A 13 -12.74 -7.40 15.35
C MET A 13 -11.96 -6.22 15.93
N PRO A 14 -10.65 -6.10 15.65
CA PRO A 14 -9.88 -4.99 16.17
C PRO A 14 -10.36 -3.69 15.52
N PRO A 15 -10.40 -2.57 16.28
CA PRO A 15 -10.83 -1.26 15.77
C PRO A 15 -9.87 -0.68 14.73
N ARG A 16 -8.63 -1.21 14.67
CA ARG A 16 -7.65 -0.93 13.63
C ARG A 16 -7.17 -2.23 13.04
N ASN A 17 -6.79 -2.20 11.77
CA ASN A 17 -6.17 -3.35 11.14
C ASN A 17 -4.82 -3.66 11.79
N ILE A 18 -4.60 -4.95 11.97
CA ILE A 18 -3.35 -5.58 12.32
C ILE A 18 -2.57 -5.90 11.04
N VAL A 19 -3.28 -6.43 10.04
CA VAL A 19 -2.77 -6.67 8.68
C VAL A 19 -3.32 -5.57 7.81
N HIS A 20 -2.46 -4.68 7.34
CA HIS A 20 -2.80 -3.51 6.55
C HIS A 20 -3.25 -3.89 5.13
N CYS A 21 -4.06 -3.04 4.50
CA CYS A 21 -4.51 -3.28 3.14
C CYS A 21 -4.69 -1.98 2.35
N THR A 22 -4.22 -2.00 1.10
CA THR A 22 -4.38 -0.89 0.16
C THR A 22 -4.95 -1.38 -1.17
N GLY A 23 -5.77 -0.53 -1.80
CA GLY A 23 -6.27 -0.76 -3.14
C GLY A 23 -5.62 0.23 -4.09
N TYR A 24 -4.96 -0.27 -5.14
CA TYR A 24 -4.42 0.60 -6.17
C TYR A 24 -5.52 1.07 -7.10
N SER A 25 -5.68 2.38 -7.24
CA SER A 25 -6.75 2.97 -8.04
C SER A 25 -6.19 4.03 -8.96
N SER A 26 -6.91 4.28 -10.05
CA SER A 26 -6.74 5.46 -10.89
C SER A 26 -8.05 6.24 -10.92
N GLY A 27 -8.05 7.43 -11.50
CA GLY A 27 -9.22 8.32 -11.59
C GLY A 27 -9.52 9.14 -10.33
N VAL A 28 -9.81 8.49 -9.20
CA VAL A 28 -10.24 9.18 -7.95
C VAL A 28 -9.07 9.41 -6.98
N GLY A 29 -8.07 8.54 -7.02
CA GLY A 29 -6.80 8.64 -6.29
C GLY A 29 -5.71 9.43 -7.03
N PHE A 30 -6.05 10.16 -8.10
CA PHE A 30 -5.12 11.12 -8.68
C PHE A 30 -5.30 12.47 -7.99
N ILE A 31 -4.24 12.95 -7.37
CA ILE A 31 -4.01 14.39 -7.29
C ILE A 31 -3.43 14.81 -8.64
N ASN A 32 -4.22 14.64 -9.70
CA ASN A 32 -4.01 15.35 -10.95
C ASN A 32 -4.82 16.62 -10.80
N GLY A 33 -4.26 17.78 -11.14
CA GLY A 33 -5.01 19.03 -11.29
C GLY A 33 -6.12 18.98 -12.35
N LEU A 34 -6.58 17.79 -12.76
CA LEU A 34 -7.55 17.50 -13.80
C LEU A 34 -8.74 16.64 -13.32
N SER A 35 -8.69 16.00 -12.13
CA SER A 35 -9.80 15.11 -11.68
C SER A 35 -10.94 15.84 -10.96
N GLY A 36 -10.69 17.06 -10.47
CA GLY A 36 -11.69 17.93 -9.82
C GLY A 36 -11.15 18.56 -8.53
N ASN A 37 -11.80 19.63 -8.06
CA ASN A 37 -11.61 20.19 -6.72
C ASN A 37 -12.94 19.98 -5.97
N PRO A 38 -12.95 19.32 -4.79
CA PRO A 38 -14.18 19.03 -4.08
C PRO A 38 -14.93 20.29 -3.59
N ASP A 39 -14.27 21.46 -3.57
CA ASP A 39 -14.89 22.75 -3.27
C ASP A 39 -15.49 23.43 -4.50
N LYS A 40 -15.16 22.96 -5.71
CA LYS A 40 -15.58 23.57 -6.99
C LYS A 40 -16.44 22.65 -7.86
N ASP A 41 -16.42 21.35 -7.60
CA ASP A 41 -17.13 20.32 -8.36
C ASP A 41 -17.84 19.36 -7.40
N GLU A 42 -19.14 19.57 -7.23
CA GLU A 42 -20.00 18.73 -6.38
C GLU A 42 -20.13 17.29 -6.91
N ALA A 43 -20.05 17.07 -8.23
CA ALA A 43 -20.07 15.72 -8.79
C ALA A 43 -18.79 14.96 -8.45
N TYR A 44 -17.63 15.63 -8.52
CA TYR A 44 -16.36 15.09 -8.04
C TYR A 44 -16.41 14.82 -6.53
N LYS A 45 -16.88 15.78 -5.73
CA LYS A 45 -17.01 15.63 -4.27
C LYS A 45 -17.87 14.41 -3.90
N LYS A 46 -19.01 14.23 -4.57
CA LYS A 46 -19.89 13.06 -4.40
C LYS A 46 -19.16 11.76 -4.74
N ARG A 47 -18.44 11.71 -5.87
CA ARG A 47 -17.63 10.53 -6.27
C ARG A 47 -16.52 10.23 -5.26
N LEU A 48 -15.83 11.25 -4.76
CA LEU A 48 -14.76 11.12 -3.77
C LEU A 48 -15.30 10.55 -2.45
N HIS A 49 -16.43 11.05 -1.96
CA HIS A 49 -17.10 10.50 -0.78
C HIS A 49 -17.49 9.03 -0.97
N ALA A 50 -18.12 8.68 -2.10
CA ALA A 50 -18.53 7.32 -2.37
C ALA A 50 -17.34 6.34 -2.43
N TYR A 51 -16.26 6.76 -3.10
CA TYR A 51 -15.03 6.00 -3.21
C TYR A 51 -14.37 5.76 -1.84
N LEU A 52 -14.12 6.83 -1.08
CA LEU A 52 -13.44 6.74 0.22
C LEU A 52 -14.30 6.04 1.28
N ALA A 53 -15.63 6.22 1.25
CA ALA A 53 -16.55 5.47 2.09
C ALA A 53 -16.46 3.96 1.79
N ASN A 54 -16.49 3.57 0.51
CA ASN A 54 -16.39 2.16 0.13
C ASN A 54 -15.04 1.53 0.52
N MET A 55 -13.94 2.26 0.34
CA MET A 55 -12.63 1.81 0.80
C MET A 55 -12.61 1.60 2.33
N ALA A 56 -13.17 2.54 3.11
CA ALA A 56 -13.21 2.46 4.56
C ALA A 56 -14.13 1.33 5.06
N GLU A 57 -15.31 1.15 4.45
CA GLU A 57 -16.20 0.01 4.70
C GLU A 57 -15.52 -1.32 4.39
N THR A 58 -14.68 -1.35 3.34
CA THR A 58 -13.86 -2.51 2.96
C THR A 58 -12.66 -2.69 3.89
N ARG A 59 -12.44 -1.77 4.83
CA ARG A 59 -11.29 -1.74 5.75
C ARG A 59 -9.94 -1.61 5.04
N LEU A 60 -9.89 -0.95 3.89
CA LEU A 60 -8.62 -0.43 3.36
C LEU A 60 -8.17 0.73 4.24
N ASP A 61 -6.90 0.76 4.64
CA ASP A 61 -6.38 1.70 5.65
C ASP A 61 -5.23 2.58 5.18
N SER A 62 -4.77 2.37 3.93
CA SER A 62 -3.76 3.18 3.27
C SER A 62 -4.24 3.66 1.90
N LEU A 63 -4.07 4.95 1.63
CA LEU A 63 -4.37 5.56 0.33
C LEU A 63 -3.17 5.42 -0.60
N ALA A 64 -3.37 4.88 -1.79
CA ALA A 64 -2.40 4.94 -2.88
C ALA A 64 -2.80 6.08 -3.83
N ILE A 65 -1.94 7.08 -3.97
CA ILE A 65 -2.15 8.26 -4.80
C ILE A 65 -1.12 8.29 -5.91
N SER A 66 -1.59 8.34 -7.16
CA SER A 66 -0.73 8.59 -8.31
C SER A 66 -0.49 10.09 -8.48
N VAL A 67 0.74 10.47 -8.81
CA VAL A 67 1.13 11.87 -9.03
C VAL A 67 1.42 12.13 -10.50
N ASN A 68 0.80 13.17 -11.08
CA ASN A 68 1.23 13.69 -12.36
C ASN A 68 2.28 14.79 -12.20
N LYS A 69 3.38 14.63 -12.93
CA LYS A 69 4.64 15.41 -12.88
C LYS A 69 4.49 16.93 -12.97
N PHE A 70 3.38 17.44 -13.51
CA PHE A 70 3.21 18.89 -13.74
C PHE A 70 2.07 19.50 -12.93
N SER A 71 0.92 18.82 -12.83
CA SER A 71 -0.31 19.48 -12.35
C SER A 71 -0.46 19.57 -10.82
N ILE A 72 0.33 18.83 -10.04
CA ILE A 72 0.17 18.81 -8.56
C ILE A 72 0.66 20.11 -7.88
N TYR A 73 1.36 20.98 -8.61
CA TYR A 73 1.80 22.27 -8.10
C TYR A 73 1.13 23.47 -8.76
N ASP A 74 0.31 23.28 -9.79
CA ASP A 74 -0.42 24.38 -10.43
C ASP A 74 -1.24 25.22 -9.44
N PRO A 75 -1.93 24.63 -8.44
CA PRO A 75 -2.68 25.42 -7.46
C PRO A 75 -1.87 25.81 -6.21
N VAL A 76 -0.61 25.38 -6.11
CA VAL A 76 0.23 25.53 -4.90
C VAL A 76 0.96 26.86 -4.91
N LYS A 77 1.06 27.50 -3.74
CA LYS A 77 1.59 28.86 -3.61
C LYS A 77 2.76 28.96 -2.62
N ILE A 78 3.54 30.02 -2.79
CA ILE A 78 4.53 30.51 -1.83
C ILE A 78 4.25 31.99 -1.64
N ASN A 79 3.96 32.41 -0.40
CA ASN A 79 3.62 33.81 -0.08
C ASN A 79 2.51 34.40 -1.00
N GLY A 80 1.48 33.60 -1.29
CA GLY A 80 0.36 33.99 -2.15
C GLY A 80 0.64 33.97 -3.65
N LYS A 81 1.89 33.75 -4.09
CA LYS A 81 2.26 33.65 -5.52
C LYS A 81 2.38 32.17 -5.95
N PRO A 82 2.11 31.82 -7.22
CA PRO A 82 2.28 30.45 -7.70
C PRO A 82 3.70 29.93 -7.47
N LEU A 83 3.83 28.71 -6.92
CA LEU A 83 5.13 28.10 -6.58
C LEU A 83 6.09 28.11 -7.77
N GLN A 84 5.62 27.70 -8.94
CA GLN A 84 6.44 27.64 -10.16
C GLN A 84 6.92 29.03 -10.61
N ALA A 85 6.11 30.08 -10.43
CA ALA A 85 6.49 31.45 -10.78
C ALA A 85 7.60 31.96 -9.85
N VAL A 86 7.48 31.69 -8.55
CA VAL A 86 8.49 32.06 -7.55
C VAL A 86 9.82 31.38 -7.84
N LEU A 87 9.82 30.07 -8.10
CA LEU A 87 11.04 29.32 -8.44
C LEU A 87 11.72 29.84 -9.72
N LYS A 88 10.94 30.28 -10.72
CA LYS A 88 11.48 30.87 -11.95
C LYS A 88 12.09 32.26 -11.74
N SER A 89 11.47 33.08 -10.89
CA SER A 89 11.87 34.47 -10.72
C SER A 89 13.00 34.68 -9.71
N ASP A 90 13.14 33.78 -8.72
CA ASP A 90 14.09 33.94 -7.63
C ASP A 90 14.52 32.57 -7.06
N SER A 91 15.50 31.94 -7.72
CA SER A 91 16.09 30.70 -7.23
C SER A 91 16.96 30.89 -5.97
N SER A 92 17.30 32.13 -5.61
CA SER A 92 18.08 32.42 -4.40
C SER A 92 17.31 32.12 -3.11
N LEU A 93 15.97 32.02 -3.18
CA LEU A 93 15.12 31.52 -2.10
C LEU A 93 15.51 30.12 -1.62
N LEU A 94 16.17 29.32 -2.46
CA LEU A 94 16.68 28.01 -2.09
C LEU A 94 18.08 28.05 -1.49
N LYS A 95 18.71 29.23 -1.39
CA LYS A 95 20.07 29.42 -0.87
C LYS A 95 20.08 29.90 0.58
N GLY A 96 19.05 30.63 1.02
CA GLY A 96 18.95 31.15 2.40
C GLY A 96 18.79 30.08 3.47
N ASP A 97 19.12 30.39 4.73
CA ASP A 97 19.10 29.41 5.84
C ASP A 97 17.69 28.91 6.20
N THR A 98 16.65 29.69 5.85
CA THR A 98 15.25 29.32 6.04
C THR A 98 14.55 29.27 4.69
N LEU A 99 14.09 28.07 4.31
CA LEU A 99 13.32 27.88 3.09
C LEU A 99 11.85 28.29 3.31
N PRO A 100 11.18 28.84 2.28
CA PRO A 100 9.81 29.33 2.43
C PRO A 100 8.83 28.19 2.72
N GLN A 101 7.71 28.53 3.35
CA GLN A 101 6.59 27.59 3.51
C GLN A 101 5.80 27.47 2.21
N VAL A 102 5.32 26.26 1.94
CA VAL A 102 4.49 25.96 0.78
C VAL A 102 3.02 25.86 1.20
N ASP A 103 2.16 26.63 0.52
CA ASP A 103 0.72 26.63 0.74
C ASP A 103 0.04 25.57 -0.13
N PHE A 104 -0.38 24.49 0.53
CA PHE A 104 -1.12 23.37 -0.03
C PHE A 104 -2.64 23.44 0.23
N SER A 105 -3.17 24.57 0.70
CA SER A 105 -4.58 24.71 1.12
C SER A 105 -5.62 24.30 0.07
N TYR A 106 -5.25 24.37 -1.22
CA TYR A 106 -6.08 23.82 -2.31
C TYR A 106 -6.49 22.36 -2.10
N TYR A 107 -5.69 21.57 -1.38
CA TYR A 107 -5.94 20.16 -1.10
C TYR A 107 -6.64 19.90 0.24
N ASP A 108 -6.95 20.93 1.03
CA ASP A 108 -7.49 20.77 2.39
C ASP A 108 -8.76 19.92 2.37
N SER A 109 -9.73 20.24 1.51
CA SER A 109 -10.99 19.50 1.43
C SER A 109 -10.81 18.04 1.01
N PHE A 110 -9.88 17.75 0.08
CA PHE A 110 -9.59 16.37 -0.29
C PHE A 110 -9.08 15.56 0.91
N PHE A 111 -8.09 16.10 1.62
CA PHE A 111 -7.49 15.39 2.75
C PHE A 111 -8.38 15.38 4.00
N ALA A 112 -9.22 16.39 4.20
CA ALA A 112 -10.25 16.40 5.25
C ALA A 112 -11.29 15.30 5.02
N ILE A 113 -11.73 15.09 3.77
CA ILE A 113 -12.64 13.98 3.43
C ILE A 113 -11.93 12.64 3.65
N ALA A 114 -10.68 12.48 3.20
CA ALA A 114 -9.90 11.27 3.44
C ALA A 114 -9.77 10.94 4.94
N THR A 115 -9.35 11.89 5.76
CA THR A 115 -9.16 11.61 7.19
C THR A 115 -10.47 11.44 7.95
N LYS A 116 -11.59 12.04 7.49
CA LYS A 116 -12.95 11.76 7.98
C LYS A 116 -13.31 10.28 7.83
N TYR A 117 -12.90 9.62 6.75
CA TYR A 117 -13.10 8.18 6.54
C TYR A 117 -12.06 7.30 7.24
N GLY A 118 -11.20 7.87 8.06
CA GLY A 118 -10.30 7.12 8.93
C GLY A 118 -8.93 6.77 8.32
N PHE A 119 -8.62 7.23 7.11
CA PHE A 119 -7.30 7.01 6.51
C PHE A 119 -6.21 7.71 7.33
N LYS A 120 -5.14 6.98 7.67
CA LYS A 120 -3.98 7.46 8.43
C LYS A 120 -2.64 7.18 7.75
N SER A 121 -2.65 6.43 6.65
CA SER A 121 -1.47 6.15 5.83
C SER A 121 -1.75 6.58 4.39
N ILE A 122 -0.73 7.13 3.74
CA ILE A 122 -0.78 7.59 2.35
C ILE A 122 0.52 7.22 1.65
N SER A 123 0.42 6.76 0.42
CA SER A 123 1.53 6.41 -0.47
C SER A 123 1.41 7.19 -1.77
N PHE A 124 2.50 7.85 -2.17
CA PHE A 124 2.62 8.53 -3.46
C PHE A 124 3.33 7.59 -4.43
N MET A 125 2.63 7.21 -5.51
CA MET A 125 3.14 6.36 -6.58
C MET A 125 3.82 7.23 -7.65
N GLY A 126 5.07 6.91 -7.97
CA GLY A 126 5.90 7.74 -8.85
C GLY A 126 6.23 9.11 -8.22
N PRO A 127 6.73 9.16 -6.98
CA PRO A 127 6.81 10.38 -6.19
C PRO A 127 7.86 11.37 -6.74
N GLN A 128 8.79 10.95 -7.62
CA GLN A 128 9.69 11.88 -8.34
C GLN A 128 8.95 13.03 -9.03
N ALA A 129 7.70 12.79 -9.45
CA ALA A 129 6.81 13.81 -10.00
C ALA A 129 6.66 15.04 -9.08
N LEU A 130 6.86 14.89 -7.77
CA LEU A 130 6.81 15.96 -6.78
C LEU A 130 7.97 16.96 -6.86
N PHE A 131 9.02 16.70 -7.63
CA PHE A 131 10.09 17.68 -7.78
C PHE A 131 10.55 17.88 -9.23
N ILE A 132 10.24 16.99 -10.18
CA ILE A 132 10.62 17.19 -11.60
C ILE A 132 10.13 18.55 -12.13
N GLY A 133 8.85 18.88 -11.97
CA GLY A 133 8.29 20.17 -12.42
C GLY A 133 8.92 21.38 -11.72
N PRO A 134 8.97 21.40 -10.37
CA PRO A 134 9.67 22.44 -9.62
C PRO A 134 11.15 22.62 -10.00
N LEU A 135 11.91 21.53 -10.21
CA LEU A 135 13.31 21.61 -10.61
C LEU A 135 13.47 22.23 -12.00
N ALA A 136 12.59 21.89 -12.94
CA ALA A 136 12.59 22.51 -14.27
C ALA A 136 12.35 24.03 -14.23
N CYS A 137 11.75 24.55 -13.16
CA CYS A 137 11.57 25.99 -12.94
C CYS A 137 12.86 26.70 -12.51
N LEU A 138 13.84 25.98 -11.95
CA LEU A 138 15.13 26.53 -11.51
C LEU A 138 16.16 26.60 -12.65
N GLY A 139 15.92 25.90 -13.75
CA GLY A 139 16.78 25.85 -14.92
C GLY A 139 16.99 24.44 -15.42
N LYS A 140 17.29 24.27 -16.72
CA LYS A 140 17.44 22.95 -17.35
C LYS A 140 18.59 22.12 -16.77
N GLU A 141 19.63 22.79 -16.26
CA GLU A 141 20.80 22.16 -15.65
C GLU A 141 20.58 21.77 -14.17
N VAL A 142 19.47 22.21 -13.55
CA VAL A 142 19.18 21.92 -12.14
C VAL A 142 18.49 20.57 -12.02
N THR A 143 19.23 19.58 -11.55
CA THR A 143 18.73 18.21 -11.33
C THR A 143 18.91 17.81 -9.87
N VAL A 144 18.39 16.64 -9.48
CA VAL A 144 18.62 16.08 -8.14
C VAL A 144 20.09 15.77 -7.83
N ASP A 145 20.98 15.81 -8.83
CA ASP A 145 22.43 15.66 -8.66
C ASP A 145 23.13 16.96 -8.29
N THR A 146 22.51 18.12 -8.54
CA THR A 146 23.09 19.40 -8.16
C THR A 146 22.76 19.69 -6.69
N PRO A 147 23.63 20.39 -5.94
CA PRO A 147 23.34 20.77 -4.55
C PRO A 147 22.01 21.54 -4.42
N GLU A 148 21.75 22.44 -5.36
CA GLU A 148 20.52 23.24 -5.41
C GLU A 148 19.28 22.37 -5.69
N GLY A 149 19.35 21.47 -6.67
CA GLY A 149 18.21 20.63 -6.99
C GLY A 149 17.93 19.57 -5.94
N ARG A 150 18.97 18.98 -5.32
CA ARG A 150 18.77 18.10 -4.15
C ARG A 150 18.11 18.86 -3.01
N ARG A 151 18.59 20.06 -2.68
CA ARG A 151 18.01 20.90 -1.61
C ARG A 151 16.54 21.22 -1.88
N CYS A 152 16.19 21.58 -3.11
CA CYS A 152 14.81 21.80 -3.52
C CYS A 152 13.93 20.55 -3.34
N ALA A 153 14.40 19.39 -3.81
CA ALA A 153 13.65 18.14 -3.74
C ALA A 153 13.41 17.68 -2.29
N VAL A 154 14.43 17.76 -1.44
CA VAL A 154 14.33 17.45 -0.01
C VAL A 154 13.36 18.41 0.70
N TRP A 155 13.45 19.70 0.40
CA TRP A 155 12.56 20.71 0.95
C TRP A 155 11.09 20.46 0.58
N LEU A 156 10.80 20.23 -0.70
CA LEU A 156 9.43 19.93 -1.16
C LEU A 156 8.88 18.66 -0.52
N ALA A 157 9.70 17.60 -0.42
CA ALA A 157 9.32 16.40 0.31
C ALA A 157 8.99 16.74 1.78
N GLY A 158 9.85 17.51 2.45
CA GLY A 158 9.64 17.96 3.83
C GLY A 158 8.35 18.77 4.03
N GLU A 159 8.05 19.70 3.12
CA GLU A 159 6.84 20.53 3.19
C GLU A 159 5.56 19.70 2.98
N TRP A 160 5.55 18.79 2.01
CA TRP A 160 4.46 17.82 1.85
C TRP A 160 4.25 16.97 3.09
N ARG A 161 5.33 16.45 3.69
CA ARG A 161 5.24 15.64 4.90
C ARG A 161 4.60 16.43 6.05
N LYS A 162 5.11 17.63 6.33
CA LYS A 162 4.56 18.51 7.39
C LYS A 162 3.08 18.79 7.15
N TYR A 163 2.71 19.13 5.92
CA TYR A 163 1.34 19.37 5.54
C TYR A 163 0.44 18.14 5.77
N LEU A 164 0.82 16.97 5.25
CA LEU A 164 0.06 15.73 5.42
C LEU A 164 -0.06 15.32 6.91
N GLN A 165 0.99 15.52 7.71
CA GLN A 165 0.94 15.29 9.15
C GLN A 165 -0.07 16.23 9.84
N LYS A 166 -0.12 17.51 9.45
CA LYS A 166 -1.12 18.46 9.94
C LYS A 166 -2.54 18.05 9.57
N GLN A 167 -2.74 17.44 8.40
CA GLN A 167 -4.03 16.87 7.99
C GLN A 167 -4.40 15.58 8.75
N GLY A 168 -3.48 15.01 9.53
CA GLY A 168 -3.72 13.85 10.38
C GLY A 168 -3.24 12.50 9.84
N PHE A 169 -2.42 12.49 8.79
CA PHE A 169 -1.71 11.30 8.32
C PHE A 169 -0.51 10.99 9.24
N LYS A 170 -0.36 9.71 9.59
CA LYS A 170 0.70 9.21 10.48
C LYS A 170 1.87 8.60 9.72
N ALA A 171 1.60 8.03 8.54
CA ALA A 171 2.61 7.46 7.67
C ALA A 171 2.47 8.06 6.27
N VAL A 172 3.59 8.53 5.73
CA VAL A 172 3.69 9.08 4.38
C VAL A 172 4.77 8.29 3.66
N TRP A 173 4.38 7.65 2.56
CA TRP A 173 5.22 6.74 1.82
C TRP A 173 5.52 7.24 0.41
N ALA A 174 6.76 7.04 -0.02
CA ALA A 174 7.20 7.21 -1.39
C ALA A 174 7.35 5.82 -2.02
N LYS A 175 6.44 5.47 -2.93
CA LYS A 175 6.54 4.26 -3.77
C LYS A 175 7.37 4.58 -5.01
N GLU A 176 8.67 4.41 -4.88
CA GLU A 176 9.63 4.79 -5.90
C GLU A 176 9.76 3.73 -6.99
N ASN A 177 9.51 4.11 -8.24
CA ASN A 177 9.37 3.21 -9.38
C ASN A 177 8.37 2.05 -9.16
N ASP A 178 8.35 1.12 -10.10
CA ASP A 178 7.54 -0.09 -10.06
C ASP A 178 8.40 -1.23 -10.60
N GLU A 179 8.51 -2.34 -9.87
CA GLU A 179 9.14 -3.57 -10.35
C GLU A 179 10.58 -3.39 -10.90
N ILE A 180 11.43 -2.68 -10.16
CA ILE A 180 12.77 -2.29 -10.64
C ILE A 180 13.69 -3.49 -10.91
N LYS A 181 14.60 -3.31 -11.87
CA LYS A 181 15.67 -4.25 -12.21
C LYS A 181 16.94 -4.01 -11.37
N PRO A 182 17.86 -4.99 -11.28
CA PRO A 182 19.10 -4.84 -10.51
C PRO A 182 19.94 -3.61 -10.87
N GLU A 183 20.01 -3.26 -12.15
CA GLU A 183 20.74 -2.09 -12.67
C GLU A 183 20.11 -0.74 -12.27
N GLU A 184 18.83 -0.74 -11.87
CA GLU A 184 18.09 0.47 -11.46
C GLU A 184 18.22 0.75 -9.96
N ILE A 185 18.78 -0.18 -9.17
CA ILE A 185 18.97 -0.05 -7.72
C ILE A 185 19.71 1.24 -7.31
N PRO A 186 20.81 1.65 -7.98
CA PRO A 186 21.49 2.91 -7.64
C PRO A 186 20.57 4.13 -7.78
N SER A 187 19.76 4.18 -8.85
CA SER A 187 18.81 5.27 -9.10
C SER A 187 17.68 5.26 -8.05
N TYR A 188 17.10 4.08 -7.78
CA TYR A 188 16.12 3.89 -6.71
C TYR A 188 16.63 4.42 -5.37
N ASN A 189 17.84 4.01 -4.96
CA ASN A 189 18.41 4.39 -3.68
C ASN A 189 18.67 5.89 -3.60
N LYS A 190 19.17 6.51 -4.67
CA LYS A 190 19.42 7.96 -4.74
C LYS A 190 18.14 8.76 -4.53
N ILE A 191 17.04 8.35 -5.15
CA ILE A 191 15.75 9.04 -5.00
C ILE A 191 15.14 8.77 -3.62
N CYS A 192 15.21 7.54 -3.13
CA CYS A 192 14.74 7.23 -1.77
C CYS A 192 15.51 8.01 -0.70
N ASP A 193 16.82 8.23 -0.86
CA ASP A 193 17.62 9.05 0.06
C ASP A 193 17.03 10.48 0.17
N ILE A 194 16.53 11.07 -0.92
CA ILE A 194 15.87 12.39 -0.91
C ILE A 194 14.59 12.37 -0.07
N PHE A 195 13.74 11.37 -0.31
CA PHE A 195 12.48 11.23 0.42
C PHE A 195 12.69 10.96 1.91
N LYS A 196 13.66 10.12 2.26
CA LYS A 196 14.04 9.85 3.66
C LYS A 196 14.60 11.07 4.36
N GLU A 197 15.39 11.90 3.66
CA GLU A 197 15.87 13.19 4.18
C GLU A 197 14.69 14.16 4.40
N GLY A 198 13.70 14.16 3.51
CA GLY A 198 12.41 14.83 3.71
C GLY A 198 11.50 14.17 4.77
N GLY A 199 11.92 13.03 5.34
CA GLY A 199 11.26 12.32 6.43
C GLY A 199 10.17 11.33 6.04
N TRP A 200 10.11 10.93 4.78
CA TRP A 200 9.17 9.94 4.26
C TRP A 200 9.70 8.54 4.52
N ARG A 201 8.79 7.57 4.49
CA ARG A 201 9.15 6.15 4.39
C ARG A 201 9.20 5.75 2.91
N THR A 202 10.04 4.80 2.55
CA THR A 202 10.27 4.46 1.14
C THR A 202 10.08 2.98 0.85
N TYR A 203 9.52 2.68 -0.31
CA TYR A 203 9.35 1.31 -0.78
C TYR A 203 9.17 1.24 -2.30
N THR A 204 9.11 0.03 -2.83
CA THR A 204 8.58 -0.24 -4.16
C THR A 204 7.94 -1.63 -4.21
N THR A 205 7.44 -2.01 -5.38
CA THR A 205 7.00 -3.37 -5.69
C THR A 205 8.19 -4.20 -6.14
N TRP A 206 8.36 -5.37 -5.54
CA TRP A 206 9.52 -6.22 -5.78
C TRP A 206 9.13 -7.45 -6.59
N THR A 207 9.67 -7.56 -7.81
CA THR A 207 9.50 -8.71 -8.72
C THR A 207 10.83 -9.19 -9.27
N GLY A 208 10.79 -10.25 -10.08
CA GLY A 208 11.95 -10.75 -10.80
C GLY A 208 13.08 -11.23 -9.87
N THR A 209 14.29 -10.71 -10.09
CA THR A 209 15.53 -11.25 -9.51
C THR A 209 15.82 -10.72 -8.10
N ILE A 210 15.40 -9.49 -7.77
CA ILE A 210 15.69 -8.85 -6.48
C ILE A 210 15.29 -9.71 -5.29
N PRO A 211 14.04 -10.18 -5.17
CA PRO A 211 13.62 -10.96 -3.99
C PRO A 211 14.22 -12.36 -3.90
N LYS A 212 14.99 -12.76 -4.91
CA LYS A 212 15.61 -14.09 -5.02
C LYS A 212 17.11 -14.06 -4.70
N SER A 213 17.68 -12.89 -4.43
CA SER A 213 19.12 -12.72 -4.21
C SER A 213 19.40 -11.99 -2.89
N PRO A 214 20.06 -12.64 -1.91
CA PRO A 214 20.52 -11.99 -0.68
C PRO A 214 21.31 -10.69 -0.93
N ASP A 215 22.14 -10.66 -1.97
CA ASP A 215 22.99 -9.50 -2.27
C ASP A 215 22.18 -8.34 -2.84
N LEU A 216 21.18 -8.62 -3.68
CA LEU A 216 20.28 -7.58 -4.18
C LEU A 216 19.37 -7.07 -3.06
N ILE A 217 18.90 -7.96 -2.19
CA ILE A 217 18.11 -7.58 -1.01
C ILE A 217 18.90 -6.61 -0.13
N ARG A 218 20.16 -6.92 0.21
CA ARG A 218 21.02 -6.03 0.99
C ARG A 218 21.19 -4.65 0.34
N LYS A 219 21.34 -4.60 -0.99
CA LYS A 219 21.54 -3.35 -1.72
C LYS A 219 20.33 -2.42 -1.67
N VAL A 220 19.12 -2.97 -1.70
CA VAL A 220 17.89 -2.14 -1.63
C VAL A 220 17.42 -1.91 -0.20
N ASN A 221 17.74 -2.80 0.74
CA ASN A 221 17.26 -2.72 2.13
C ASN A 221 17.66 -1.42 2.83
N LYS A 222 18.80 -0.81 2.45
CA LYS A 222 19.22 0.53 2.93
C LYS A 222 18.05 1.53 2.93
N ASN A 223 17.19 1.45 1.91
CA ASN A 223 16.11 2.39 1.66
C ASN A 223 14.75 1.70 1.43
N ALA A 224 14.60 0.42 1.76
CA ALA A 224 13.31 -0.27 1.67
C ALA A 224 12.77 -0.48 3.08
N GLU A 225 11.81 0.33 3.50
CA GLU A 225 11.10 0.15 4.79
C GLU A 225 9.84 -0.72 4.65
N GLN A 226 9.46 -1.02 3.41
CA GLN A 226 8.41 -1.96 3.08
C GLN A 226 8.82 -2.84 1.89
N TRP A 227 8.60 -4.14 2.05
CA TRP A 227 8.86 -5.19 1.09
C TRP A 227 7.55 -5.66 0.48
N GLN A 228 7.02 -4.90 -0.49
CA GLN A 228 5.79 -5.28 -1.18
C GLN A 228 6.06 -6.24 -2.36
N MET A 229 5.97 -7.52 -2.06
CA MET A 229 6.34 -8.61 -2.97
C MET A 229 5.24 -8.97 -3.98
N GLN A 230 5.58 -9.27 -5.22
CA GLN A 230 4.64 -10.02 -6.06
C GLN A 230 4.38 -11.38 -5.40
N LEU A 231 3.10 -11.80 -5.35
CA LEU A 231 2.68 -13.04 -4.68
C LEU A 231 3.55 -14.25 -5.05
N LEU A 232 3.93 -14.38 -6.31
CA LEU A 232 4.76 -15.47 -6.85
C LEU A 232 6.19 -15.52 -6.30
N SER A 233 6.72 -14.40 -5.79
CA SER A 233 8.08 -14.29 -5.24
C SER A 233 8.12 -14.36 -3.71
N LEU A 234 6.96 -14.33 -3.05
CA LEU A 234 6.86 -14.18 -1.61
C LEU A 234 7.48 -15.35 -0.85
N ASP A 235 7.25 -16.59 -1.27
CA ASP A 235 7.79 -17.78 -0.59
C ASP A 235 9.32 -17.83 -0.68
N ILE A 236 9.87 -17.50 -1.86
CA ILE A 236 11.31 -17.46 -2.08
C ILE A 236 11.95 -16.42 -1.14
N PHE A 237 11.41 -15.20 -1.14
CA PHE A 237 11.88 -14.12 -0.28
C PHE A 237 11.84 -14.49 1.20
N ARG A 238 10.70 -15.02 1.68
CA ARG A 238 10.53 -15.42 3.08
C ARG A 238 11.51 -16.52 3.49
N ASN A 239 11.73 -17.51 2.62
CA ASN A 239 12.71 -18.58 2.87
C ASN A 239 14.15 -18.05 2.95
N LEU A 240 14.51 -17.03 2.16
CA LEU A 240 15.82 -16.38 2.23
C LEU A 240 15.96 -15.57 3.53
N VAL A 241 14.98 -14.72 3.86
CA VAL A 241 15.01 -13.91 5.09
C VAL A 241 15.03 -14.80 6.34
N ALA A 242 14.29 -15.92 6.36
CA ALA A 242 14.31 -16.82 7.50
C ALA A 242 15.68 -17.48 7.73
N LYS A 243 16.42 -17.77 6.64
CA LYS A 243 17.80 -18.27 6.72
C LYS A 243 18.82 -17.18 7.05
N GLN A 244 18.54 -15.93 6.68
CA GLN A 244 19.41 -14.77 6.91
C GLN A 244 18.56 -13.58 7.40
N PRO A 245 18.13 -13.55 8.67
CA PRO A 245 17.22 -12.54 9.21
C PRO A 245 17.73 -11.10 9.11
N GLN A 246 19.04 -10.92 8.99
CA GLN A 246 19.72 -9.64 8.80
C GLN A 246 19.57 -9.05 7.39
N LEU A 247 18.90 -9.76 6.47
CA LEU A 247 18.62 -9.24 5.12
C LEU A 247 17.64 -8.07 5.12
N ILE A 248 16.77 -7.99 6.12
CA ILE A 248 15.82 -6.90 6.31
C ILE A 248 15.88 -6.37 7.74
N ASP A 249 15.50 -5.12 7.93
CA ASP A 249 15.44 -4.51 9.24
C ASP A 249 14.23 -5.01 10.02
N ARG A 250 14.34 -4.99 11.35
CA ARG A 250 13.26 -5.47 12.25
C ARG A 250 11.95 -4.70 12.08
N LYS A 251 12.05 -3.44 11.66
CA LYS A 251 10.91 -2.54 11.51
C LYS A 251 10.35 -2.51 10.09
N ASP A 252 10.97 -3.24 9.17
CA ASP A 252 10.49 -3.30 7.79
C ASP A 252 9.17 -4.06 7.73
N GLU A 253 8.26 -3.58 6.90
CA GLU A 253 6.98 -4.21 6.70
C GLU A 253 7.05 -5.18 5.52
N VAL A 254 6.65 -6.44 5.69
CA VAL A 254 6.58 -7.41 4.59
C VAL A 254 5.16 -7.48 4.08
N TRP A 255 4.96 -7.14 2.81
CA TRP A 255 3.67 -7.13 2.14
C TRP A 255 3.70 -8.02 0.91
N PHE A 256 2.53 -8.31 0.34
CA PHE A 256 2.45 -8.82 -1.02
C PHE A 256 1.35 -8.13 -1.82
N TYR A 257 1.37 -8.31 -3.14
CA TYR A 257 0.31 -7.83 -4.01
C TYR A 257 -0.04 -8.82 -5.11
N GLY A 258 -1.25 -8.67 -5.64
CA GLY A 258 -1.79 -9.41 -6.77
C GLY A 258 -3.09 -8.78 -7.27
N GLY A 259 -3.87 -9.52 -8.06
CA GLY A 259 -5.16 -9.05 -8.61
C GLY A 259 -5.16 -8.70 -10.11
N GLY A 260 -3.99 -8.48 -10.73
CA GLY A 260 -3.87 -8.06 -12.14
C GLY A 260 -3.91 -9.15 -13.21
N ASN A 261 -4.36 -10.36 -12.87
CA ASN A 261 -4.51 -11.42 -13.87
C ASN A 261 -6.00 -11.67 -14.08
N GLY A 262 -6.46 -11.65 -15.33
CA GLY A 262 -7.89 -11.69 -15.70
C GLY A 262 -8.69 -12.88 -15.13
N VAL A 263 -8.01 -13.91 -14.64
CA VAL A 263 -8.59 -15.06 -13.92
C VAL A 263 -9.20 -14.67 -12.56
N TYR A 264 -8.70 -13.61 -11.92
CA TYR A 264 -9.14 -13.16 -10.58
C TYR A 264 -10.29 -12.15 -10.63
N ARG A 265 -10.73 -11.78 -11.84
CA ARG A 265 -11.54 -10.59 -12.14
C ARG A 265 -12.92 -10.57 -11.47
N PHE A 266 -13.50 -11.72 -11.11
CA PHE A 266 -14.89 -11.77 -10.64
C PHE A 266 -15.23 -12.87 -9.62
N SER A 267 -14.23 -13.60 -9.11
CA SER A 267 -14.54 -14.68 -8.16
C SER A 267 -14.36 -14.22 -6.73
N TYR A 268 -15.48 -14.16 -6.01
CA TYR A 268 -15.52 -13.98 -4.57
C TYR A 268 -14.50 -14.85 -3.85
N LEU A 269 -14.47 -16.15 -4.20
CA LEU A 269 -13.63 -17.10 -3.49
C LEU A 269 -12.15 -16.83 -3.75
N TYR A 270 -11.73 -16.58 -4.98
CA TYR A 270 -10.32 -16.32 -5.28
C TYR A 270 -9.78 -15.08 -4.57
N VAL A 271 -10.56 -14.00 -4.52
CA VAL A 271 -10.15 -12.78 -3.80
C VAL A 271 -10.09 -13.04 -2.30
N ARG A 272 -11.10 -13.73 -1.74
CA ARG A 272 -11.17 -14.06 -0.32
C ARG A 272 -9.92 -14.78 0.18
N LEU A 273 -9.33 -15.64 -0.65
CA LEU A 273 -8.14 -16.43 -0.31
C LEU A 273 -6.88 -15.58 -0.07
N TYR A 274 -6.82 -14.32 -0.53
CA TYR A 274 -5.70 -13.42 -0.23
C TYR A 274 -5.56 -13.19 1.28
N GLY A 275 -6.67 -13.11 2.01
CA GLY A 275 -6.65 -12.94 3.46
C GLY A 275 -6.01 -14.12 4.18
N TRP A 276 -6.31 -15.32 3.69
CA TRP A 276 -5.73 -16.55 4.21
C TRP A 276 -4.24 -16.68 3.86
N LEU A 277 -3.82 -16.23 2.67
CA LEU A 277 -2.41 -16.15 2.31
C LEU A 277 -1.66 -15.15 3.19
N ALA A 278 -2.25 -13.98 3.47
CA ALA A 278 -1.68 -13.00 4.39
C ALA A 278 -1.47 -13.59 5.79
N GLY A 279 -2.48 -14.31 6.32
CA GLY A 279 -2.36 -15.03 7.58
C GLY A 279 -1.32 -16.16 7.55
N TYR A 280 -1.22 -16.88 6.44
CA TYR A 280 -0.26 -17.97 6.25
C TYR A 280 1.19 -17.49 6.24
N TYR A 281 1.48 -16.40 5.52
CA TYR A 281 2.81 -15.79 5.42
C TYR A 281 3.13 -14.80 6.55
N ASP A 282 2.14 -14.53 7.42
CA ASP A 282 2.17 -13.51 8.48
C ASP A 282 2.66 -12.15 7.99
N THR A 283 2.09 -11.69 6.87
CA THR A 283 2.48 -10.41 6.29
C THR A 283 1.93 -9.23 7.11
N ASP A 284 2.62 -8.10 7.05
CA ASP A 284 2.17 -6.84 7.66
C ASP A 284 1.03 -6.21 6.85
N GLY A 285 0.93 -6.54 5.57
CA GLY A 285 -0.21 -6.17 4.76
C GLY A 285 -0.25 -6.85 3.40
N PHE A 286 -1.24 -6.47 2.60
CA PHE A 286 -1.31 -6.81 1.18
C PHE A 286 -2.00 -5.72 0.36
N ALA A 287 -1.65 -5.61 -0.91
CA ALA A 287 -2.26 -4.68 -1.84
C ALA A 287 -3.07 -5.39 -2.91
N TRP A 288 -4.19 -4.79 -3.30
CA TRP A 288 -4.99 -5.22 -4.45
C TRP A 288 -4.70 -4.34 -5.67
N TYR A 289 -4.26 -4.98 -6.75
CA TYR A 289 -4.05 -4.34 -8.05
C TYR A 289 -5.40 -4.07 -8.71
N VAL A 290 -5.60 -2.81 -9.14
CA VAL A 290 -6.85 -2.30 -9.77
C VAL A 290 -8.08 -2.48 -8.89
N TYR A 291 -8.11 -1.73 -7.78
CA TYR A 291 -9.27 -1.62 -6.91
C TYR A 291 -10.42 -0.86 -7.60
N CYS A 292 -10.18 0.36 -8.06
CA CYS A 292 -11.19 1.24 -8.68
C CYS A 292 -10.62 2.03 -9.87
N ASP A 293 -11.42 2.17 -10.94
CA ASP A 293 -11.24 3.12 -12.06
C ASP A 293 -9.82 3.23 -12.68
N TRP A 294 -9.04 2.13 -12.70
CA TRP A 294 -7.75 2.09 -13.39
C TRP A 294 -7.84 1.33 -14.72
N HIS A 295 -8.11 0.04 -14.66
CA HIS A 295 -8.34 -0.78 -15.82
C HIS A 295 -9.80 -1.23 -15.78
N LYS A 296 -10.59 -0.79 -16.78
CA LYS A 296 -12.03 -1.12 -16.89
C LYS A 296 -12.28 -2.64 -16.83
N ASN A 297 -11.29 -3.42 -17.23
CA ASN A 297 -11.34 -4.86 -17.28
C ASN A 297 -10.78 -5.57 -16.05
N GLU A 298 -10.33 -4.87 -15.01
CA GLU A 298 -9.70 -5.51 -13.84
C GLU A 298 -10.19 -4.91 -12.50
N THR A 299 -10.97 -3.83 -12.59
CA THR A 299 -11.58 -3.13 -11.45
C THR A 299 -12.57 -4.01 -10.69
N ILE A 300 -12.42 -4.07 -9.37
CA ILE A 300 -13.32 -4.80 -8.47
C ILE A 300 -14.37 -3.91 -7.79
N ALA A 301 -14.10 -2.61 -7.65
CA ALA A 301 -15.05 -1.61 -7.15
C ALA A 301 -15.44 -0.68 -8.31
N VAL A 302 -16.65 -0.83 -8.84
CA VAL A 302 -17.11 -0.04 -10.00
C VAL A 302 -17.77 1.23 -9.52
N LEU A 303 -17.16 2.39 -9.77
CA LEU A 303 -17.72 3.69 -9.41
C LEU A 303 -18.48 4.29 -10.60
N LYS A 304 -19.76 4.59 -10.41
CA LYS A 304 -20.58 5.28 -11.41
C LYS A 304 -21.55 6.23 -10.72
N ASP A 305 -21.63 7.47 -11.23
CA ASP A 305 -22.56 8.52 -10.78
C ASP A 305 -22.54 8.82 -9.26
N GLY A 306 -21.36 8.62 -8.64
CA GLY A 306 -21.16 8.81 -7.20
C GLY A 306 -21.68 7.65 -6.36
N VAL A 307 -21.75 6.45 -6.93
CA VAL A 307 -22.15 5.21 -6.26
C VAL A 307 -21.13 4.12 -6.60
N VAL A 308 -20.66 3.37 -5.59
CA VAL A 308 -19.82 2.20 -5.81
C VAL A 308 -20.71 0.96 -5.86
N TYR A 309 -20.65 0.24 -6.98
CA TYR A 309 -21.35 -1.02 -7.18
C TYR A 309 -20.49 -2.17 -6.69
N SER A 310 -21.07 -3.00 -5.83
CA SER A 310 -20.37 -4.19 -5.33
C SER A 310 -20.26 -5.26 -6.40
N THR A 311 -19.11 -5.92 -6.42
CA THR A 311 -18.85 -7.11 -7.23
C THR A 311 -18.60 -8.30 -6.29
N PRO A 312 -18.78 -9.55 -6.76
CA PRO A 312 -18.39 -10.71 -5.94
C PRO A 312 -16.92 -10.63 -5.48
N ALA A 313 -16.02 -10.09 -6.30
CA ALA A 313 -14.63 -9.86 -5.96
C ALA A 313 -14.46 -8.83 -4.82
N LEU A 314 -15.22 -7.74 -4.82
CA LEU A 314 -15.20 -6.74 -3.73
C LEU A 314 -15.66 -7.35 -2.40
N GLU A 315 -16.75 -8.12 -2.39
CA GLU A 315 -17.19 -8.84 -1.18
C GLU A 315 -16.16 -9.89 -0.75
N GLY A 316 -15.49 -10.54 -1.71
CA GLY A 316 -14.38 -11.43 -1.43
C GLY A 316 -13.21 -10.71 -0.75
N LEU A 317 -12.89 -9.47 -1.16
CA LEU A 317 -11.84 -8.66 -0.55
C LEU A 317 -12.20 -8.23 0.88
N ARG A 318 -13.47 -7.87 1.13
CA ARG A 318 -13.97 -7.55 2.47
C ARG A 318 -13.75 -8.72 3.43
N ASP A 319 -14.17 -9.91 3.00
CA ASP A 319 -13.97 -11.13 3.78
C ASP A 319 -12.51 -11.54 3.88
N ALA A 320 -11.68 -11.30 2.86
CA ALA A 320 -10.23 -11.53 2.92
C ALA A 320 -9.60 -10.69 4.05
N ILE A 321 -9.91 -9.39 4.09
CA ILE A 321 -9.34 -8.50 5.10
C ILE A 321 -9.78 -8.93 6.50
N GLU A 322 -11.06 -9.30 6.67
CA GLU A 322 -11.56 -9.86 7.93
C GLU A 322 -10.82 -11.14 8.33
N ASP A 323 -10.72 -12.11 7.43
CA ASP A 323 -10.06 -13.39 7.66
C ASP A 323 -8.58 -13.17 8.04
N ALA A 324 -7.88 -12.24 7.40
CA ALA A 324 -6.50 -11.86 7.75
C ALA A 324 -6.38 -11.27 9.17
N GLN A 325 -7.32 -10.43 9.59
CA GLN A 325 -7.30 -9.88 10.96
C GLN A 325 -7.48 -10.98 12.00
N LEU A 326 -8.42 -11.90 11.77
CA LEU A 326 -8.69 -13.01 12.69
C LEU A 326 -7.46 -13.90 12.85
N TYR A 327 -6.74 -14.16 11.76
CA TYR A 327 -5.45 -14.87 11.82
C TYR A 327 -4.43 -14.13 12.66
N ALA A 328 -4.26 -12.84 12.42
CA ALA A 328 -3.28 -12.06 13.13
C ALA A 328 -3.60 -11.90 14.62
N MET A 329 -4.90 -11.82 14.98
CA MET A 329 -5.35 -11.90 16.36
C MET A 329 -4.95 -13.23 17.00
N LEU A 330 -5.17 -14.35 16.29
CA LEU A 330 -4.83 -15.67 16.82
C LEU A 330 -3.31 -15.83 16.97
N ASN A 331 -2.52 -15.38 15.99
CA ASN A 331 -1.06 -15.38 16.06
C ASN A 331 -0.57 -14.60 17.29
N ARG A 332 -1.11 -13.40 17.53
CA ARG A 332 -0.77 -12.59 18.71
C ARG A 332 -1.19 -13.23 20.04
N LYS A 333 -2.35 -13.92 20.07
CA LYS A 333 -2.82 -14.66 21.25
C LYS A 333 -1.90 -15.83 21.59
N LEU A 334 -1.44 -16.58 20.57
CA LEU A 334 -0.61 -17.76 20.75
C LEU A 334 0.88 -17.43 20.95
N LEU A 335 1.38 -16.31 20.41
CA LEU A 335 2.78 -15.89 20.50
C LEU A 335 2.93 -14.37 20.77
N PRO A 336 2.78 -13.93 22.02
CA PRO A 336 2.80 -12.50 22.33
C PRO A 336 4.14 -11.76 22.10
N ARG A 337 5.22 -12.41 21.63
CA ARG A 337 6.57 -11.80 21.50
C ARG A 337 7.44 -12.32 20.35
N ALA A 338 6.87 -13.03 19.38
CA ALA A 338 7.68 -13.65 18.32
C ALA A 338 8.18 -12.65 17.27
N ASP A 339 9.46 -12.74 16.90
CA ASP A 339 10.07 -11.94 15.84
C ASP A 339 9.74 -12.56 14.47
N LYS A 340 9.00 -11.81 13.63
CA LYS A 340 8.54 -12.24 12.31
C LYS A 340 9.66 -12.62 11.34
N ARG A 341 10.92 -12.23 11.59
CA ARG A 341 12.08 -12.56 10.75
C ARG A 341 12.61 -13.97 11.01
N GLN A 342 12.25 -14.58 12.15
CA GLN A 342 12.64 -15.94 12.52
C GLN A 342 11.68 -16.99 11.95
N TRP A 343 10.67 -16.57 11.19
CA TRP A 343 9.59 -17.44 10.74
C TRP A 343 9.93 -18.00 9.37
N THR A 344 10.51 -19.20 9.33
CA THR A 344 10.63 -19.96 8.08
C THR A 344 9.27 -20.52 7.69
N PRO A 345 8.74 -20.26 6.49
CA PRO A 345 7.61 -21.03 5.96
C PRO A 345 8.09 -22.45 5.62
N SER A 346 7.97 -23.40 6.55
CA SER A 346 8.06 -24.84 6.21
C SER A 346 6.66 -25.36 5.97
N LYS A 347 6.45 -26.45 5.22
CA LYS A 347 5.15 -27.13 5.03
C LYS A 347 4.31 -27.30 6.32
N TYR A 348 4.94 -27.22 7.49
CA TYR A 348 4.34 -27.35 8.82
C TYR A 348 4.66 -26.19 9.78
N SER A 349 5.28 -25.08 9.36
CA SER A 349 5.55 -23.89 10.19
C SER A 349 4.97 -22.65 9.54
N HIS A 350 3.70 -22.43 9.85
CA HIS A 350 2.92 -21.27 9.46
C HIS A 350 2.27 -20.75 10.74
N GLY A 351 1.96 -19.45 10.83
CA GLY A 351 1.43 -18.82 12.05
C GLY A 351 0.55 -19.79 12.84
N LEU A 352 0.90 -20.03 14.11
CA LEU A 352 0.70 -21.25 14.93
C LEU A 352 -0.67 -21.97 14.90
N VAL A 353 -1.65 -21.41 14.23
CA VAL A 353 -2.88 -22.07 13.79
C VAL A 353 -2.62 -23.42 13.10
N ALA A 354 -1.49 -23.60 12.39
CA ALA A 354 -1.13 -24.88 11.78
C ALA A 354 -0.52 -25.90 12.77
N ARG A 355 0.27 -25.46 13.76
CA ARG A 355 0.97 -26.37 14.71
C ARG A 355 0.20 -26.66 16.00
N GLY A 356 -0.66 -25.76 16.46
CA GLY A 356 -1.38 -25.91 17.74
C GLY A 356 -2.91 -25.80 17.65
N GLY A 357 -3.44 -25.13 16.63
CA GLY A 357 -4.89 -24.95 16.42
C GLY A 357 -5.53 -25.97 15.49
N GLY A 358 -4.73 -26.70 14.73
CA GLY A 358 -5.13 -27.73 13.79
C GLY A 358 -6.02 -27.25 12.63
N VAL A 359 -6.04 -25.96 12.27
CA VAL A 359 -6.82 -25.49 11.10
C VAL A 359 -6.05 -25.89 9.84
N PRO A 360 -6.44 -26.97 9.12
CA PRO A 360 -5.73 -27.40 7.94
C PRO A 360 -6.29 -26.57 6.78
N LEU A 361 -5.47 -25.69 6.22
CA LEU A 361 -5.79 -25.14 4.92
C LEU A 361 -5.32 -26.13 3.86
N PRO A 362 -6.13 -26.45 2.84
CA PRO A 362 -5.68 -27.26 1.71
C PRO A 362 -4.79 -26.38 0.83
N LEU A 363 -3.65 -25.96 1.35
CA LEU A 363 -2.66 -25.22 0.59
C LEU A 363 -1.85 -26.19 -0.25
N GLU A 364 -1.59 -25.81 -1.48
CA GLU A 364 -0.70 -26.53 -2.38
C GLU A 364 0.45 -25.63 -2.81
N LYS A 365 1.64 -26.22 -2.89
CA LYS A 365 2.80 -25.55 -3.45
C LYS A 365 2.62 -25.50 -4.97
N LEU A 366 2.63 -24.30 -5.52
CA LEU A 366 2.50 -24.03 -6.95
C LEU A 366 3.84 -23.54 -7.50
N THR A 367 4.17 -24.03 -8.70
CA THR A 367 5.35 -23.61 -9.46
C THR A 367 4.89 -23.01 -10.77
N TYR A 368 5.21 -21.74 -11.02
CA TYR A 368 4.92 -21.08 -12.30
C TYR A 368 6.23 -20.50 -12.85
N GLY A 369 6.76 -21.12 -13.91
CA GLY A 369 8.11 -20.81 -14.40
C GLY A 369 9.15 -20.94 -13.29
N ALA A 370 9.91 -19.86 -13.04
CA ALA A 370 10.93 -19.79 -11.98
C ALA A 370 10.40 -19.26 -10.63
N TYR A 371 9.09 -19.31 -10.39
CA TYR A 371 8.46 -18.82 -9.18
C TYR A 371 7.80 -19.95 -8.39
N VAL A 372 7.84 -19.82 -7.07
CA VAL A 372 7.30 -20.80 -6.11
C VAL A 372 6.47 -20.04 -5.09
N PHE A 373 5.23 -20.48 -4.89
CA PHE A 373 4.32 -19.90 -3.91
C PHE A 373 3.31 -20.95 -3.44
N TYR A 374 2.51 -20.62 -2.42
CA TYR A 374 1.39 -21.45 -1.97
C TYR A 374 0.07 -20.88 -2.47
N GLY A 375 -0.75 -21.75 -3.07
CA GLY A 375 -2.14 -21.49 -3.43
C GLY A 375 -3.08 -22.43 -2.67
N PHE A 376 -4.36 -22.44 -3.02
CA PHE A 376 -5.35 -23.35 -2.44
C PHE A 376 -5.72 -24.45 -3.44
N ARG A 377 -5.65 -25.70 -2.99
CA ARG A 377 -6.13 -26.86 -3.73
C ARG A 377 -7.66 -26.90 -3.67
N SER A 378 -8.30 -26.64 -4.81
CA SER A 378 -9.76 -26.72 -5.00
C SER A 378 -10.58 -26.13 -3.84
N PRO A 379 -10.38 -24.85 -3.49
CA PRO A 379 -11.13 -24.22 -2.40
C PRO A 379 -12.63 -24.21 -2.75
N THR A 380 -13.49 -24.44 -1.75
CA THR A 380 -14.94 -24.27 -1.87
C THR A 380 -15.42 -23.29 -0.80
N PRO A 381 -16.60 -22.68 -0.95
CA PRO A 381 -17.18 -21.85 0.12
C PRO A 381 -17.27 -22.59 1.46
N ASP A 382 -17.55 -23.90 1.42
CA ASP A 382 -17.67 -24.74 2.61
C ASP A 382 -16.34 -24.95 3.32
N THR A 383 -15.25 -25.20 2.58
CA THR A 383 -13.93 -25.41 3.20
C THR A 383 -13.45 -24.12 3.89
N VAL A 384 -13.64 -22.96 3.24
CA VAL A 384 -13.32 -21.66 3.84
C VAL A 384 -14.19 -21.35 5.05
N ARG A 385 -15.50 -21.63 4.99
CA ARG A 385 -16.43 -21.45 6.11
C ARG A 385 -16.07 -22.32 7.31
N GLN A 386 -15.74 -23.59 7.10
CA GLN A 386 -15.32 -24.51 8.16
C GLN A 386 -14.00 -24.06 8.79
N ALA A 387 -13.04 -23.62 7.98
CA ALA A 387 -11.77 -23.07 8.46
C ALA A 387 -12.00 -21.83 9.33
N LYS A 388 -12.85 -20.88 8.89
CA LYS A 388 -13.19 -19.67 9.65
C LYS A 388 -13.90 -20.00 10.96
N ALA A 389 -14.87 -20.91 10.94
CA ALA A 389 -15.54 -21.37 12.15
C ALA A 389 -14.57 -22.00 13.15
N LYS A 390 -13.54 -22.70 12.67
CA LYS A 390 -12.48 -23.24 13.53
C LYS A 390 -11.59 -22.13 14.10
N LEU A 391 -11.20 -21.15 13.29
CA LEU A 391 -10.46 -19.96 13.74
C LEU A 391 -11.20 -19.22 14.86
N LEU A 392 -12.49 -18.94 14.66
CA LEU A 392 -13.34 -18.25 15.64
C LEU A 392 -13.51 -19.05 16.93
N ARG A 393 -13.75 -20.38 16.86
CA ARG A 393 -13.75 -21.25 18.06
C ARG A 393 -12.48 -21.13 18.89
N THR A 394 -11.33 -21.07 18.22
CA THR A 394 -10.03 -20.99 18.90
C THR A 394 -9.79 -19.60 19.48
N LEU A 395 -10.32 -18.54 18.87
CA LEU A 395 -10.23 -17.18 19.41
C LEU A 395 -11.12 -16.99 20.65
N GLU A 396 -12.33 -17.57 20.66
CA GLU A 396 -13.27 -17.53 21.79
C GLU A 396 -12.75 -18.22 23.06
N LYS A 397 -12.02 -19.33 22.90
CA LYS A 397 -11.35 -20.04 24.00
C LYS A 397 -10.06 -19.31 24.34
#